data_AF-A0A7C8YKQ7-F1
#
_entry.id   AF-A0A7C8YKQ7-F1
#
_cell.length_a   1.000
_cell.length_b   1.000
_cell.length_c   1.000
_cell.angle_alpha   90.00
_cell.angle_beta   90.00
_cell.angle_gamma   90.00
#
_symmetry.space_group_name_H-M   'P 1'
#
loop_
_entity.id
_entity.type
_entity.pdbx_description
1 polymer ?
#
loop_
_entity_poly.entity_id
_entity_poly.type
_entity_poly.pdbx_seq_one_letter_code
_entity_poly.pdbx_strand_id
1 'polypeptide(L)'
;HLINSRVSFLGSFDDPRKPGRGRYNPKMAPNITIDDWRKGSQWFEVHRDLAIRMISDMKYYSIFQEHCRPPCYNDEHYFPTLAHILYPTMIANRSLTWIDWSRGGPHPGRFIARDITEEFLNRIRFGSHCTYNDNERSMCLLFARKFVFNSLGPLLQIAPKVLGFDP
;
A
#
# COMPACT_ATOMS: atom_id res chain seq x y z
N HIS A 1 7.26 10.59 -9.95
CA HIS A 1 7.67 9.50 -10.87
C HIS A 1 8.73 8.72 -10.12
N LEU A 2 8.54 7.43 -9.82
CA LEU A 2 9.35 6.60 -8.88
C LEU A 2 10.87 6.86 -8.87
N ILE A 3 11.42 7.15 -10.04
CA ILE A 3 12.83 7.49 -10.27
C ILE A 3 13.21 8.75 -9.46
N ASN A 4 14.27 8.62 -8.64
CA ASN A 4 14.79 9.67 -7.75
C ASN A 4 13.88 10.05 -6.58
N SER A 5 12.99 9.15 -6.14
CA SER A 5 12.28 9.37 -4.87
C SER A 5 13.31 9.43 -3.75
N ARG A 6 13.05 10.23 -2.71
CA ARG A 6 13.83 10.20 -1.47
C ARG A 6 13.26 9.19 -0.45
N VAL A 7 12.03 8.74 -0.67
CA VAL A 7 11.30 7.86 0.24
C VAL A 7 10.69 6.67 -0.49
N SER A 8 10.50 5.59 0.25
CA SER A 8 9.78 4.39 -0.18
C SER A 8 8.26 4.57 -0.06
N PHE A 9 7.49 3.90 -0.92
CA PHE A 9 6.03 3.93 -0.88
C PHE A 9 5.44 2.71 -0.15
N LEU A 10 5.67 2.68 1.17
CA LEU A 10 5.06 1.76 2.11
C LEU A 10 3.94 2.49 2.89
N GLY A 11 2.72 1.94 2.84
CA GLY A 11 1.61 2.42 3.66
C GLY A 11 1.83 2.05 5.12
N SER A 12 1.76 3.02 6.02
CA SER A 12 1.84 2.80 7.47
C SER A 12 0.91 3.79 8.18
N PHE A 13 -0.16 3.27 8.76
CA PHE A 13 -1.17 4.08 9.46
C PHE A 13 -1.72 3.33 10.67
N ASP A 14 -2.18 4.10 11.65
CA ASP A 14 -2.90 3.57 12.80
C ASP A 14 -4.38 3.41 12.42
N ASP A 15 -4.88 2.18 12.46
CA ASP A 15 -6.28 1.88 12.19
C ASP A 15 -6.97 1.45 13.49
N PRO A 16 -7.80 2.30 14.11
CA PRO A 16 -8.43 2.00 15.39
C PRO A 16 -9.47 0.88 15.30
N ARG A 17 -9.84 0.44 14.09
CA ARG A 17 -10.89 -0.56 13.87
C ARG A 17 -10.38 -1.99 14.12
N LYS A 18 -11.31 -2.95 14.15
CA LYS A 18 -11.01 -4.39 14.28
C LYS A 18 -9.94 -4.90 13.30
N PRO A 19 -9.90 -4.49 12.02
CA PRO A 19 -8.86 -4.95 11.09
C PRO A 19 -7.46 -4.36 11.32
N GLY A 20 -7.32 -3.39 12.23
CA GLY A 20 -6.08 -2.71 12.60
C GLY A 20 -5.64 -3.04 14.02
N ARG A 21 -5.85 -2.11 14.96
CA ARG A 21 -5.58 -2.28 16.41
C ARG A 21 -6.24 -3.52 17.00
N GLY A 22 -7.41 -3.92 16.50
CA GLY A 22 -8.08 -5.16 16.95
C GLY A 22 -7.35 -6.47 16.59
N ARG A 23 -6.28 -6.41 15.78
CA ARG A 23 -5.41 -7.56 15.47
C ARG A 23 -4.10 -7.57 16.29
N TYR A 24 -3.86 -6.54 17.10
CA TYR A 24 -2.67 -6.46 17.94
C TYR A 24 -2.72 -7.51 19.06
N ASN A 25 -1.57 -8.11 19.37
CA ASN A 25 -1.43 -9.05 20.46
C ASN A 25 -0.67 -8.39 21.63
N PRO A 26 -1.28 -8.22 22.82
CA PRO A 26 -0.63 -7.58 23.97
C PRO A 26 0.69 -8.23 24.41
N LYS A 27 0.94 -9.51 24.07
CA LYS A 27 2.20 -10.19 24.35
C LYS A 27 3.40 -9.63 23.57
N MET A 28 3.16 -8.81 22.54
CA MET A 28 4.22 -8.11 21.81
C MET A 28 4.84 -6.95 22.63
N ALA A 29 4.13 -6.48 23.67
CA ALA A 29 4.66 -5.50 24.60
C ALA A 29 5.74 -6.12 25.51
N PRO A 30 6.75 -5.35 25.97
CA PRO A 30 6.92 -3.91 25.74
C PRO A 30 7.63 -3.56 24.43
N ASN A 31 8.07 -4.56 23.66
CA ASN A 31 8.93 -4.33 22.49
C ASN A 31 8.21 -3.69 21.30
N ILE A 32 6.92 -4.00 21.12
CA ILE A 32 6.01 -3.34 20.20
C ILE A 32 4.78 -3.00 21.02
N THR A 33 4.50 -1.72 21.23
CA THR A 33 3.29 -1.27 21.92
C THR A 33 2.12 -1.16 20.96
N ILE A 34 0.91 -0.99 21.50
CA ILE A 34 -0.27 -0.72 20.67
C ILE A 34 -0.14 0.57 19.86
N ASP A 35 0.60 1.56 20.38
CA ASP A 35 0.80 2.83 19.69
C ASP A 35 1.85 2.73 18.58
N ASP A 36 2.77 1.76 18.67
CA ASP A 36 3.68 1.40 17.58
C ASP A 36 2.98 0.61 16.46
N TRP A 37 1.88 -0.07 16.78
CA TRP A 37 1.19 -0.97 15.85
C TRP A 37 0.66 -0.22 14.64
N ARG A 38 1.06 -0.66 13.44
CA ARG A 38 0.61 -0.05 12.18
C ARG A 38 0.04 -1.08 11.23
N LYS A 39 -0.85 -0.59 10.38
CA LYS A 39 -1.43 -1.30 9.26
C LYS A 39 -0.93 -0.69 7.95
N GLY A 40 -0.78 -1.51 6.93
CA GLY A 40 -0.42 -1.11 5.59
C GLY A 40 -1.04 -2.00 4.51
N SER A 41 -0.68 -1.70 3.27
CA SER A 41 -1.03 -2.50 2.10
C SER A 41 0.03 -3.57 1.87
N GLN A 42 -0.39 -4.78 1.48
CA GLN A 42 0.51 -5.83 0.96
C GLN A 42 1.23 -5.41 -0.34
N TRP A 43 0.71 -4.38 -1.02
CA TRP A 43 1.27 -3.81 -2.24
C TRP A 43 1.99 -2.52 -1.89
N PHE A 44 3.31 -2.53 -2.01
CA PHE A 44 4.18 -1.41 -1.71
C PHE A 44 5.38 -1.39 -2.64
N GLU A 45 6.06 -0.26 -2.68
CA GLU A 45 7.37 -0.12 -3.27
C GLU A 45 8.35 0.29 -2.17
N VAL A 46 9.58 -0.23 -2.24
CA VAL A 46 10.66 0.13 -1.32
C VAL A 46 11.96 0.30 -2.08
N HIS A 47 12.72 1.31 -1.67
CA HIS A 47 14.09 1.47 -2.09
C HIS A 47 14.96 0.33 -1.59
N ARG A 48 16.05 0.07 -2.32
CA ARG A 48 17.00 -1.01 -2.01
C ARG A 48 17.59 -0.89 -0.60
N ASP A 49 17.91 0.32 -0.16
CA ASP A 49 18.49 0.57 1.16
C ASP A 49 17.52 0.20 2.30
N LEU A 50 16.26 0.62 2.21
CA LEU A 50 15.22 0.26 3.16
C LEU A 50 14.91 -1.25 3.07
N ALA A 51 14.87 -1.82 1.87
CA ALA A 51 14.65 -3.24 1.68
C ALA A 51 15.71 -4.09 2.40
N ILE A 52 17.01 -3.75 2.28
CA ILE A 52 18.10 -4.44 2.99
C ILE A 52 17.91 -4.37 4.50
N ARG A 53 17.55 -3.19 5.02
CA ARG A 53 17.27 -2.99 6.46
C ARG A 53 16.09 -3.82 6.94
N MET A 54 15.02 -3.90 6.15
CA MET A 54 13.81 -4.67 6.48
C MET A 54 14.08 -6.18 6.52
N ILE A 55 14.81 -6.72 5.54
CA ILE A 55 15.11 -8.17 5.50
C ILE A 55 16.17 -8.61 6.51
N SER A 56 16.95 -7.65 7.03
CA SER A 56 17.98 -7.91 8.04
C SER A 56 17.45 -7.79 9.46
N ASP A 57 16.19 -7.37 9.65
CA ASP A 57 15.58 -7.32 10.99
C ASP A 57 15.32 -8.74 11.51
N MET A 58 15.92 -9.03 12.67
CA MET A 58 15.69 -10.27 13.42
C MET A 58 14.89 -10.02 14.71
N LYS A 59 14.93 -8.79 15.24
CA LYS A 59 14.35 -8.47 16.55
C LYS A 59 12.83 -8.40 16.46
N TYR A 60 12.29 -7.60 15.55
CA TYR A 60 10.84 -7.47 15.43
C TYR A 60 10.26 -8.65 14.65
N TYR A 61 10.99 -9.18 13.68
CA TYR A 61 10.62 -10.42 12.99
C TYR A 61 10.31 -11.57 13.95
N SER A 62 11.19 -11.84 14.92
CA SER A 62 10.97 -12.94 15.89
C SER A 62 9.71 -12.72 16.74
N ILE A 63 9.46 -11.49 17.20
CA ILE A 63 8.23 -11.14 17.92
C ILE A 63 6.98 -11.36 17.05
N PHE A 64 7.01 -10.91 15.80
CA PHE A 64 5.91 -11.15 14.85
C PHE A 64 5.73 -12.64 14.56
N GLN A 65 6.81 -13.40 14.38
CA GLN A 65 6.79 -14.84 14.14
C GLN A 65 6.15 -15.61 15.32
N GLU A 66 6.40 -15.17 16.54
CA GLU A 66 5.83 -15.79 17.74
C GLU A 66 4.37 -15.37 17.96
N HIS A 67 4.08 -14.07 17.90
CA HIS A 67 2.82 -13.51 18.43
C HIS A 67 1.80 -13.07 17.37
N CYS A 68 2.20 -12.87 16.10
CA CYS A 68 1.27 -12.57 15.01
C CYS A 68 0.65 -13.86 14.47
N ARG A 69 -0.28 -14.43 15.24
CA ARG A 69 -1.13 -15.56 14.85
C ARG A 69 -2.55 -15.06 14.55
N PRO A 70 -3.38 -15.78 13.77
CA PRO A 70 -4.77 -15.38 13.52
C PRO A 70 -5.45 -14.92 14.82
N PRO A 71 -6.08 -13.73 14.84
CA PRO A 71 -6.50 -12.94 13.67
C PRO A 71 -5.42 -11.98 13.10
N CYS A 72 -4.17 -12.00 13.52
CA CYS A 72 -3.12 -11.15 12.95
C CYS A 72 -2.73 -11.54 11.51
N TYR A 73 -2.44 -10.56 10.66
CA TYR A 73 -1.93 -10.73 9.29
C TYR A 73 -0.55 -10.07 9.17
N ASN A 74 0.51 -10.88 9.12
CA ASN A 74 1.88 -10.39 9.13
C ASN A 74 2.18 -9.48 7.93
N ASP A 75 1.71 -9.85 6.75
CA ASP A 75 1.87 -9.11 5.50
C ASP A 75 1.15 -7.75 5.44
N GLU A 76 0.17 -7.50 6.30
CA GLU A 76 -0.48 -6.19 6.47
C GLU A 76 0.12 -5.35 7.62
N HIS A 77 0.92 -5.94 8.51
CA HIS A 77 1.29 -5.30 9.78
C HIS A 77 2.79 -5.24 10.09
N TYR A 78 3.57 -6.25 9.70
CA TYR A 78 4.97 -6.35 10.10
C TYR A 78 5.81 -5.20 9.55
N PHE A 79 5.92 -5.08 8.24
CA PHE A 79 6.71 -4.02 7.63
C PHE A 79 6.20 -2.60 7.92
N PRO A 80 4.88 -2.31 7.91
CA PRO A 80 4.36 -1.03 8.35
C PRO A 80 4.77 -0.66 9.78
N THR A 81 4.72 -1.62 10.71
CA THR A 81 5.11 -1.43 12.12
C THR A 81 6.61 -1.25 12.25
N LEU A 82 7.41 -2.12 11.62
CA LEU A 82 8.87 -2.03 11.62
C LEU A 82 9.36 -0.68 11.10
N ALA A 83 8.83 -0.24 9.95
CA ALA A 83 9.22 1.03 9.34
C ALA A 83 8.76 2.22 10.17
N HIS A 84 7.61 2.15 10.86
CA HIS A 84 7.18 3.21 11.76
C HIS A 84 8.11 3.37 12.97
N ILE A 85 8.54 2.25 13.57
CA ILE A 85 9.42 2.26 14.73
C ILE A 85 10.84 2.71 14.36
N LEU A 86 11.40 2.19 13.27
CA LEU A 86 12.84 2.34 12.97
C LEU A 86 13.15 3.34 11.85
N TYR A 87 12.25 3.50 10.87
CA TYR A 87 12.53 4.21 9.61
C TYR A 87 11.42 5.19 9.18
N PRO A 88 10.82 5.98 10.11
CA PRO A 88 9.62 6.77 9.79
C PRO A 88 9.88 7.86 8.72
N THR A 89 11.12 8.32 8.58
CA THR A 89 11.51 9.33 7.58
C THR A 89 11.83 8.74 6.21
N MET A 90 11.93 7.41 6.09
CA MET A 90 12.24 6.72 4.83
C MET A 90 10.99 6.26 4.08
N ILE A 91 9.78 6.48 4.62
CA ILE A 91 8.51 6.04 4.03
C ILE A 91 7.55 7.21 3.83
N ALA A 92 6.75 7.15 2.76
CA ALA A 92 5.74 8.15 2.44
C ALA A 92 4.40 7.96 3.19
N ASN A 93 4.27 6.92 4.02
CA ASN A 93 3.03 6.47 4.66
C ASN A 93 1.86 6.23 3.68
N ARG A 94 2.17 5.90 2.43
CA ARG A 94 1.18 5.59 1.37
C ARG A 94 1.74 4.58 0.38
N SER A 95 0.85 3.84 -0.28
CA SER A 95 1.16 2.98 -1.42
C SER A 95 1.05 3.75 -2.75
N LEU A 96 1.58 3.14 -3.82
CA LEU A 96 1.39 3.56 -5.21
C LEU A 96 0.25 2.82 -5.92
N THR A 97 -0.44 1.91 -5.22
CA THR A 97 -1.50 1.09 -5.80
C THR A 97 -2.87 1.62 -5.40
N TRP A 98 -3.65 2.05 -6.39
CA TRP A 98 -5.03 2.44 -6.18
C TRP A 98 -5.92 1.22 -5.91
N ILE A 99 -6.82 1.37 -4.95
CA ILE A 99 -7.79 0.36 -4.56
C ILE A 99 -9.11 1.01 -4.17
N ASP A 100 -10.21 0.36 -4.55
CA ASP A 100 -11.55 0.79 -4.16
C ASP A 100 -12.00 0.09 -2.87
N TRP A 101 -12.10 0.84 -1.78
CA TRP A 101 -12.66 0.36 -0.51
C TRP A 101 -14.10 0.84 -0.26
N SER A 102 -14.73 1.53 -1.22
CA SER A 102 -16.06 2.13 -1.03
C SER A 102 -17.14 1.12 -0.66
N ARG A 103 -16.98 -0.14 -1.08
CA ARG A 103 -17.92 -1.24 -0.80
C ARG A 103 -17.77 -1.85 0.59
N GLY A 104 -16.71 -1.51 1.32
CA GLY A 104 -16.38 -2.11 2.61
C GLY A 104 -15.98 -3.60 2.52
N GLY A 105 -15.88 -4.25 3.67
CA GLY A 105 -15.51 -5.66 3.78
C GLY A 105 -14.00 -5.93 3.73
N PRO A 106 -13.59 -7.22 3.68
CA PRO A 106 -12.17 -7.62 3.77
C PRO A 106 -11.41 -7.51 2.44
N HIS A 107 -12.09 -7.18 1.34
CA HIS A 107 -11.50 -7.15 0.01
C HIS A 107 -11.93 -5.89 -0.75
N PRO A 108 -11.01 -5.27 -1.52
CA PRO A 108 -11.36 -4.11 -2.34
C PRO A 108 -12.28 -4.51 -3.49
N GLY A 109 -12.98 -3.51 -4.03
CA GLY A 109 -13.87 -3.59 -5.17
C GLY A 109 -13.23 -4.22 -6.41
N ARG A 110 -14.07 -4.86 -7.21
CA ARG A 110 -13.71 -5.51 -8.47
C ARG A 110 -14.31 -4.73 -9.64
N PHE A 111 -13.50 -4.49 -10.66
CA PHE A 111 -13.86 -3.79 -11.90
C PHE A 111 -13.94 -4.79 -13.05
N ILE A 112 -15.09 -4.80 -13.73
CA ILE A 112 -15.39 -5.63 -14.91
C ILE A 112 -15.28 -4.79 -16.18
N ALA A 113 -15.44 -5.43 -17.34
CA ALA A 113 -15.37 -4.80 -18.67
C ALA A 113 -16.11 -3.44 -18.76
N ARG A 114 -17.36 -3.37 -18.31
CA ARG A 114 -18.20 -2.16 -18.41
C ARG A 114 -17.71 -1.00 -17.52
N ASP A 115 -16.90 -1.29 -16.51
CA ASP A 115 -16.39 -0.26 -15.59
C ASP A 115 -15.13 0.41 -16.15
N ILE A 116 -14.55 -0.13 -17.23
CA ILE A 116 -13.32 0.40 -17.84
C ILE A 116 -13.68 1.47 -18.85
N THR A 117 -13.59 2.72 -18.41
CA THR A 117 -13.79 3.91 -19.26
C THR A 117 -12.60 4.85 -19.15
N GLU A 118 -12.42 5.72 -20.16
CA GLU A 118 -11.40 6.78 -20.13
C GLU A 118 -11.60 7.70 -18.92
N GLU A 119 -12.85 8.03 -18.59
CA GLU A 119 -13.21 8.82 -17.41
C GLU A 119 -12.78 8.11 -16.12
N PHE A 120 -13.08 6.82 -15.98
CA PHE A 120 -12.66 6.03 -14.81
C PHE A 120 -11.14 6.02 -14.65
N LEU A 121 -10.41 5.75 -15.73
CA LEU A 121 -8.95 5.68 -15.68
C LEU A 121 -8.31 7.06 -15.41
N ASN A 122 -8.84 8.13 -15.98
CA ASN A 122 -8.37 9.49 -15.69
C ASN A 122 -8.68 9.90 -14.25
N ARG A 123 -9.84 9.52 -13.71
CA ARG A 123 -10.19 9.76 -12.31
C ARG A 123 -9.20 9.09 -11.35
N ILE A 124 -8.82 7.84 -11.58
CA ILE A 124 -7.85 7.17 -10.69
C ILE A 124 -6.41 7.67 -10.87
N ARG A 125 -6.06 8.22 -12.05
CA ARG A 125 -4.72 8.77 -12.34
C ARG A 125 -4.53 10.19 -11.83
N PHE A 126 -5.56 11.03 -11.92
CA PHE A 126 -5.47 12.47 -11.70
C PHE A 126 -6.42 12.98 -10.60
N GLY A 127 -7.23 12.12 -9.99
CA GLY A 127 -8.23 12.51 -8.99
C GLY A 127 -7.68 12.72 -7.57
N SER A 128 -6.36 12.68 -7.37
CA SER A 128 -5.73 12.86 -6.07
C SER A 128 -4.45 13.67 -6.19
N HIS A 129 -4.17 14.52 -5.19
CA HIS A 129 -2.91 15.24 -5.08
C HIS A 129 -2.03 14.61 -4.00
N CYS A 130 -0.73 14.61 -4.22
CA CYS A 130 0.25 14.12 -3.26
C CYS A 130 1.59 14.81 -3.48
N THR A 131 2.39 14.76 -2.42
CA THR A 131 3.74 15.30 -2.44
C THR A 131 4.74 14.23 -2.85
N TYR A 132 5.67 14.61 -3.72
CA TYR A 132 6.81 13.81 -4.14
C TYR A 132 8.06 14.67 -4.09
N ASN A 133 8.99 14.37 -3.18
CA ASN A 133 10.17 15.21 -2.92
C ASN A 133 9.80 16.69 -2.79
N ASP A 134 8.84 16.99 -1.89
CA ASP A 134 8.35 18.35 -1.61
C ASP A 134 7.63 19.05 -2.78
N ASN A 135 7.42 18.36 -3.90
CA ASN A 135 6.69 18.88 -5.05
C ASN A 135 5.31 18.23 -5.17
N GLU A 136 4.30 19.04 -5.36
CA GLU A 136 2.94 18.56 -5.58
C GLU A 136 2.79 17.90 -6.97
N ARG A 137 2.08 16.77 -7.02
CA ARG A 137 1.79 16.03 -8.24
C ARG A 137 0.35 15.53 -8.20
N SER A 138 -0.32 15.56 -9.35
CA SER A 138 -1.64 14.97 -9.56
C SER A 138 -1.60 13.46 -9.79
N MET A 139 -0.45 12.91 -10.16
CA MET A 139 -0.27 11.48 -10.41
C MET A 139 0.40 10.79 -9.22
N CYS A 140 -0.45 10.30 -8.33
CA CYS A 140 -0.01 9.71 -7.05
C CYS A 140 0.17 8.21 -7.09
N LEU A 141 -0.51 7.55 -8.03
CA LEU A 141 -0.70 6.12 -8.09
C LEU A 141 -0.23 5.65 -9.46
N LEU A 142 0.52 4.55 -9.48
CA LEU A 142 1.08 3.97 -10.70
C LEU A 142 0.45 2.63 -11.05
N PHE A 143 -0.18 1.98 -10.07
CA PHE A 143 -0.85 0.71 -10.21
C PHE A 143 -2.30 0.82 -9.71
N ALA A 144 -3.15 -0.11 -10.12
CA ALA A 144 -4.53 -0.18 -9.65
C ALA A 144 -5.02 -1.63 -9.58
N ARG A 145 -5.93 -1.92 -8.64
CA ARG A 145 -6.60 -3.23 -8.50
C ARG A 145 -8.00 -3.05 -7.87
N LYS A 146 -8.96 -3.98 -8.04
CA LYS A 146 -8.86 -5.29 -8.68
C LYS A 146 -9.61 -5.32 -10.00
N PHE A 147 -8.90 -5.58 -11.08
CA PHE A 147 -9.45 -5.81 -12.40
C PHE A 147 -9.72 -7.30 -12.59
N VAL A 148 -10.92 -7.69 -13.05
CA VAL A 148 -11.23 -9.11 -13.32
C VAL A 148 -10.94 -9.47 -14.77
N PHE A 149 -10.96 -10.76 -15.10
CA PHE A 149 -10.54 -11.27 -16.42
C PHE A 149 -11.15 -10.53 -17.62
N ASN A 150 -12.45 -10.26 -17.60
CA ASN A 150 -13.12 -9.61 -18.74
C ASN A 150 -12.78 -8.12 -18.92
N SER A 151 -12.02 -7.50 -18.00
CA SER A 151 -11.56 -6.11 -18.15
C SER A 151 -10.33 -5.96 -19.04
N LEU A 152 -9.62 -7.06 -19.37
CA LEU A 152 -8.38 -7.02 -20.15
C LEU A 152 -8.56 -6.38 -21.53
N GLY A 153 -9.58 -6.80 -22.29
CA GLY A 153 -9.84 -6.26 -23.63
C GLY A 153 -10.04 -4.74 -23.62
N PRO A 154 -10.99 -4.21 -22.84
CA PRO A 154 -11.18 -2.76 -22.70
C PRO A 154 -9.93 -2.00 -22.22
N LEU A 155 -9.16 -2.57 -21.28
CA LEU A 155 -7.91 -1.95 -20.81
C LEU A 155 -6.89 -1.82 -21.95
N LEU A 156 -6.69 -2.87 -22.75
CA LEU A 156 -5.78 -2.84 -23.89
C LEU A 156 -6.24 -1.86 -24.98
N GLN A 157 -7.55 -1.76 -25.24
CA GLN A 157 -8.11 -0.83 -26.21
C GLN A 157 -7.93 0.64 -25.80
N ILE A 158 -8.04 0.94 -24.50
CA ILE A 158 -7.97 2.31 -23.99
C ILE A 158 -6.51 2.73 -23.70
N ALA A 159 -5.60 1.79 -23.45
CA ALA A 159 -4.22 2.07 -23.08
C ALA A 159 -3.49 3.04 -24.02
N PRO A 160 -3.55 2.91 -25.37
CA PRO A 160 -2.92 3.87 -26.28
C PRO A 160 -3.38 5.31 -26.06
N LYS A 161 -4.69 5.52 -25.90
CA LYS A 161 -5.28 6.85 -25.69
C LYS A 161 -4.89 7.48 -24.37
N VAL A 162 -4.86 6.68 -23.31
CA VAL A 162 -4.71 7.17 -21.93
C VAL A 162 -3.25 7.23 -21.51
N LEU A 163 -2.41 6.32 -22.02
CA LEU A 163 -1.00 6.20 -21.66
C LEU A 163 -0.05 6.71 -22.75
N GLY A 164 -0.53 6.93 -23.98
CA GLY A 164 0.28 7.48 -25.07
C GLY A 164 1.27 6.47 -25.66
N PHE A 165 0.98 5.17 -25.57
CA PHE A 165 1.74 4.14 -26.28
C PHE A 165 1.19 3.99 -27.70
N ASP A 166 2.05 4.12 -28.71
CA ASP A 166 1.70 3.70 -30.07
C ASP A 166 1.66 2.17 -30.14
N PRO A 167 0.67 1.54 -30.81
CA PRO A 167 0.55 0.08 -30.94
C PRO A 167 1.77 -0.59 -31.59
#